data_AF-A0A954U452-F1
#
_entry.id   AF-A0A954U452-F1
#
_cell.length_a   1.000
_cell.length_b   1.000
_cell.length_c   1.000
_cell.angle_alpha   90.00
_cell.angle_beta   90.00
_cell.angle_gamma   90.00
#
_symmetry.space_group_name_H-M   'P 1'
#
loop_
_entity.id
_entity.type
_entity.pdbx_description
1 polymer ?
#
loop_
_entity_poly.entity_id
_entity_poly.type
_entity_poly.pdbx_seq_one_letter_code
_entity_poly.pdbx_strand_id
1 'polypeptide(L)'
;MVLREKVWVDCNVQGVLIGRVVLYWISALLYVGLGSACFQYYQHPDWTLLSHAKVLFSQFWPWLPSAILCLPLVIFDVVRLSNCFAGPIYRLRKHLDELNDDPNCRPLSFRDDDYWQDLAEPIHCLQDELLMLRAELVRLRDLKGGARSEPALAPMTSAPAALDLSQLDMQRVKNPFPPMGASFDPASV
;
A
#
# COMPACT_ATOMS: atom_id res chain seq x y z
N MET A 1 -11.73 -1.91 27.19
CA MET A 1 -11.46 -1.31 25.87
C MET A 1 -10.34 -0.29 26.04
N VAL A 2 -9.13 -0.62 25.60
CA VAL A 2 -7.98 0.30 25.68
C VAL A 2 -8.18 1.37 24.60
N LEU A 3 -8.46 2.62 24.99
CA LEU A 3 -8.54 3.74 24.05
C LEU A 3 -7.16 3.92 23.40
N ARG A 4 -7.12 3.73 22.09
CA ARG A 4 -5.90 3.77 21.29
C ARG A 4 -5.54 5.24 21.00
N GLU A 5 -4.46 5.71 21.63
CA GLU A 5 -4.04 7.12 21.69
C GLU A 5 -3.53 7.71 20.35
N LYS A 6 -3.29 6.87 19.32
CA LYS A 6 -2.85 7.32 17.99
C LYS A 6 -3.58 6.58 16.88
N VAL A 7 -4.69 7.19 16.43
CA VAL A 7 -5.48 6.78 15.25
C VAL A 7 -4.91 7.37 13.95
N TRP A 8 -4.01 8.35 14.06
CA TRP A 8 -3.37 9.02 12.93
C TRP A 8 -1.92 8.54 12.81
N VAL A 9 -1.70 7.54 11.96
CA VAL A 9 -0.34 7.03 11.66
C VAL A 9 0.18 7.65 10.35
N ASP A 10 -0.70 8.01 9.41
CA ASP A 10 -0.34 8.62 8.13
C ASP A 10 -1.32 9.73 7.71
N CYS A 11 -1.06 10.99 8.13
CA CYS A 11 -1.91 12.14 7.77
C CYS A 11 -2.06 12.34 6.26
N ASN A 12 -1.05 11.98 5.46
CA ASN A 12 -1.04 12.23 4.02
C ASN A 12 -2.04 11.31 3.28
N VAL A 13 -1.92 9.99 3.50
CA VAL A 13 -2.81 9.01 2.87
C VAL A 13 -4.22 9.08 3.46
N GLN A 14 -4.34 9.25 4.78
CA GLN A 14 -5.64 9.37 5.44
C GLN A 14 -6.36 10.66 5.05
N GLY A 15 -5.64 11.77 4.86
CA GLY A 15 -6.21 13.03 4.38
C GLY A 15 -6.83 12.91 2.99
N VAL A 16 -6.15 12.24 2.05
CA VAL A 16 -6.68 11.97 0.71
C VAL A 16 -7.93 11.09 0.77
N LEU A 17 -7.92 10.05 1.62
CA LEU A 17 -9.03 9.13 1.76
C LEU A 17 -10.27 9.82 2.37
N ILE A 18 -10.07 10.58 3.45
CA ILE A 18 -11.12 11.40 4.08
C ILE A 18 -11.66 12.42 3.08
N GLY A 19 -10.79 13.10 2.32
CA GLY A 19 -11.20 14.03 1.28
C GLY A 19 -12.11 13.39 0.23
N ARG A 20 -11.80 12.16 -0.21
CA ARG A 20 -12.67 11.39 -1.12
C ARG A 20 -14.01 11.03 -0.48
N VAL A 21 -14.01 10.58 0.78
CA VAL A 21 -15.26 10.25 1.50
C VAL A 21 -16.16 11.49 1.61
N VAL A 22 -15.60 12.64 1.99
CA VAL A 22 -16.35 13.90 2.08
C VAL A 22 -16.85 14.34 0.70
N LEU A 23 -16.02 14.23 -0.35
CA LEU A 23 -16.43 14.57 -1.71
C LEU A 23 -17.58 13.68 -2.20
N TYR A 24 -17.53 12.37 -1.98
CA TYR A 24 -18.62 11.47 -2.33
C TYR A 24 -19.88 11.74 -1.51
N TRP A 25 -19.75 12.06 -0.22
CA TRP A 25 -20.87 12.43 0.63
C TRP A 25 -21.57 13.71 0.14
N ILE A 26 -20.80 14.77 -0.19
CA ILE A 26 -21.34 16.00 -0.79
C ILE A 26 -21.98 15.71 -2.16
N SER A 27 -21.32 14.90 -2.99
CA SER A 27 -21.84 14.53 -4.32
C SER A 27 -23.17 13.76 -4.21
N ALA A 28 -23.31 12.87 -3.22
CA ALA A 28 -24.54 12.14 -2.96
C ALA A 28 -25.67 13.08 -2.51
N LEU A 29 -25.39 14.00 -1.59
CA LEU A 29 -26.39 15.00 -1.17
C LEU A 29 -26.81 15.90 -2.34
N LEU A 30 -25.85 16.33 -3.16
CA LEU A 30 -26.14 17.13 -4.34
C LEU A 30 -26.99 16.37 -5.36
N TYR A 31 -26.66 15.09 -5.61
CA TYR A 31 -27.42 14.22 -6.52
C TYR A 31 -28.88 14.07 -6.06
N VAL A 32 -29.10 13.74 -4.78
CA VAL A 32 -30.46 13.57 -4.23
C VAL A 32 -31.21 14.90 -4.20
N GLY A 33 -30.53 15.99 -3.83
CA GLY A 33 -31.12 17.33 -3.81
C GLY A 33 -31.53 17.81 -5.21
N LEU A 34 -30.65 17.65 -6.20
CA LEU A 34 -30.92 18.03 -7.58
C LEU A 34 -32.02 17.17 -8.19
N GLY A 35 -31.98 15.85 -7.99
CA GLY A 35 -33.03 14.95 -8.46
C GLY A 35 -34.40 15.31 -7.87
N SER A 36 -34.45 15.64 -6.58
CA SER A 36 -35.68 16.09 -5.92
C SER A 36 -36.16 17.44 -6.46
N ALA A 37 -35.25 18.37 -6.75
CA ALA A 37 -35.59 19.67 -7.33
C ALA A 37 -36.14 19.54 -8.75
N CYS A 38 -35.50 18.73 -9.61
CA CYS A 38 -35.98 18.44 -10.96
C CYS A 38 -37.36 17.76 -10.94
N PHE A 39 -37.57 16.81 -10.02
CA PHE A 39 -38.85 16.13 -9.86
C PHE A 39 -39.96 17.10 -9.41
N GLN A 40 -39.69 17.98 -8.44
CA GLN A 40 -40.66 19.00 -8.01
C GLN A 40 -40.99 20.00 -9.11
N TYR A 41 -40.00 20.41 -9.91
CA TYR A 41 -40.22 21.31 -11.05
C TYR A 41 -41.16 20.68 -12.09
N TYR A 42 -41.01 19.38 -12.36
CA TYR A 42 -41.90 18.66 -13.26
C TYR A 42 -43.34 18.56 -12.72
N GLN A 43 -43.51 18.39 -11.40
CA GLN A 43 -44.84 18.29 -10.78
C GLN A 43 -45.60 19.61 -10.69
N HIS A 44 -44.89 20.72 -10.46
CA HIS A 44 -45.49 22.04 -10.25
C HIS A 44 -44.74 23.14 -11.01
N PRO A 45 -44.90 23.20 -12.34
CA PRO A 45 -44.17 24.16 -13.17
C PRO A 45 -44.57 25.62 -12.92
N ASP A 46 -45.75 25.86 -12.35
CA ASP A 46 -46.29 27.21 -12.12
C ASP A 46 -45.77 27.87 -10.84
N TRP A 47 -44.96 27.16 -10.04
CA TRP A 47 -44.45 27.66 -8.78
C TRP A 47 -43.23 28.56 -8.98
N THR A 48 -43.11 29.56 -8.10
CA THR A 48 -41.90 30.39 -8.07
C THR A 48 -40.73 29.59 -7.48
N LEU A 49 -39.49 29.93 -7.89
CA LEU A 49 -38.27 29.30 -7.39
C LEU A 49 -38.17 29.29 -5.86
N LEU A 50 -38.67 30.36 -5.21
CA LEU A 50 -38.68 30.46 -3.75
C LEU A 50 -39.62 29.42 -3.10
N SER A 51 -40.75 29.10 -3.74
CA SER A 51 -41.67 28.05 -3.27
C SER A 51 -41.02 26.68 -3.36
N HIS A 52 -40.35 26.37 -4.48
CA HIS A 52 -39.58 25.11 -4.61
C HIS A 52 -38.49 24.99 -3.55
N ALA A 53 -37.73 26.06 -3.30
CA ALA A 53 -36.68 26.07 -2.29
C ALA A 53 -37.24 25.84 -0.87
N LYS A 54 -38.38 26.47 -0.51
CA LYS A 54 -39.03 26.27 0.79
C LYS A 54 -39.51 24.84 0.99
N VAL A 55 -40.13 24.24 -0.03
CA VAL A 55 -40.64 22.87 0.04
C VAL A 55 -39.48 21.88 0.17
N LEU A 56 -38.45 22.00 -0.69
CA LEU A 56 -37.21 21.22 -0.58
C LEU A 56 -36.59 21.35 0.81
N PHE A 57 -36.42 22.56 1.32
CA PHE A 57 -35.84 22.78 2.64
C PHE A 57 -36.66 22.12 3.75
N SER A 58 -37.99 22.27 3.72
CA SER A 58 -38.88 21.64 4.70
C SER A 58 -38.81 20.11 4.67
N GLN A 59 -38.58 19.54 3.49
CA GLN A 59 -38.48 18.09 3.29
C GLN A 59 -37.12 17.55 3.74
N PHE A 60 -36.02 18.27 3.49
CA PHE A 60 -34.66 17.83 3.81
C PHE A 60 -34.22 18.15 5.24
N TRP A 61 -34.75 19.20 5.84
CA TRP A 61 -34.37 19.64 7.19
C TRP A 61 -34.42 18.53 8.25
N PRO A 62 -35.46 17.67 8.31
CA PRO A 62 -35.50 16.56 9.27
C PRO A 62 -34.40 15.51 9.07
N TRP A 63 -33.86 15.37 7.84
CA TRP A 63 -32.86 14.36 7.50
C TRP A 63 -31.42 14.86 7.65
N LEU A 64 -31.20 16.17 7.63
CA LEU A 64 -29.87 16.77 7.74
C LEU A 64 -29.09 16.31 8.98
N PRO A 65 -29.67 16.28 10.20
CA PRO A 65 -28.97 15.79 11.39
C PRO A 65 -28.46 14.35 11.22
N SER A 66 -29.28 13.47 10.64
CA SER A 66 -28.92 12.08 10.38
C SER A 66 -27.78 11.96 9.38
N ALA A 67 -27.82 12.75 8.30
CA ALA A 67 -26.76 12.78 7.28
C ALA A 67 -25.43 13.28 7.88
N ILE A 68 -25.49 14.33 8.70
CA ILE A 68 -24.31 14.91 9.38
C ILE A 68 -23.74 13.94 10.40
N LEU A 69 -24.58 13.21 11.15
CA LEU A 69 -24.13 12.22 12.13
C LEU A 69 -23.51 10.97 11.46
N CYS A 70 -23.96 10.65 10.26
CA CYS A 70 -23.39 9.54 9.48
C CYS A 70 -21.96 9.83 9.02
N LEU A 71 -21.64 11.09 8.68
CA LEU A 71 -20.31 11.48 8.19
C LEU A 71 -19.15 11.12 9.13
N PRO A 72 -19.14 11.49 10.43
CA PRO A 72 -18.05 11.12 11.34
C PRO A 72 -17.98 9.61 11.59
N LEU A 73 -19.11 8.90 11.51
CA LEU A 73 -19.17 7.45 11.68
C LEU A 73 -18.50 6.74 10.50
N VAL A 74 -18.81 7.17 9.27
CA VAL A 74 -18.16 6.67 8.04
C VAL A 74 -16.68 7.01 8.02
N ILE A 75 -16.30 8.25 8.39
CA ILE A 75 -14.89 8.64 8.49
C ILE A 75 -14.16 7.76 9.49
N PHE A 76 -14.73 7.54 10.68
CA PHE A 76 -14.12 6.70 11.71
C PHE A 76 -13.91 5.26 11.21
N ASP A 77 -14.90 4.68 10.55
CA ASP A 77 -14.82 3.32 10.02
C ASP A 77 -13.75 3.20 8.92
N VAL A 78 -13.74 4.13 7.97
CA VAL A 78 -12.76 4.16 6.88
C VAL A 78 -11.34 4.36 7.40
N VAL A 79 -11.15 5.24 8.39
CA VAL A 79 -9.84 5.45 9.03
C VAL A 79 -9.40 4.22 9.81
N ARG A 80 -10.31 3.55 10.52
CA ARG A 80 -10.00 2.32 11.25
C ARG A 80 -9.57 1.21 10.28
N LEU A 81 -10.31 1.03 9.19
CA LEU A 81 -10.01 0.06 8.16
C LEU A 81 -8.65 0.35 7.50
N SER A 82 -8.39 1.61 7.14
CA SER A 82 -7.09 2.05 6.60
C SER A 82 -5.94 1.72 7.55
N ASN A 83 -6.12 1.93 8.85
CA ASN A 83 -5.11 1.61 9.86
C ASN A 83 -4.84 0.10 9.99
N CYS A 84 -5.86 -0.75 9.84
CA CYS A 84 -5.69 -2.20 9.85
C CYS A 84 -4.93 -2.71 8.61
N PHE A 85 -4.94 -1.97 7.50
CA PHE A 85 -4.13 -2.29 6.31
C PHE A 85 -2.71 -1.72 6.38
N ALA A 86 -2.56 -0.47 6.83
CA ALA A 86 -1.26 0.21 6.85
C ALA A 86 -0.28 -0.38 7.89
N GLY A 87 -0.81 -0.82 9.04
CA GLY A 87 0.01 -1.38 10.14
C GLY A 87 0.85 -2.60 9.72
N PRO A 88 0.24 -3.65 9.15
CA PRO A 88 0.94 -4.82 8.64
C PRO A 88 1.97 -4.50 7.57
N ILE A 89 1.63 -3.66 6.59
CA ILE A 89 2.54 -3.29 5.50
C ILE A 89 3.79 -2.58 6.04
N TYR A 90 3.63 -1.69 7.02
CA TYR A 90 4.77 -1.03 7.65
C TYR A 90 5.66 -2.02 8.41
N ARG A 91 5.07 -2.95 9.17
CA ARG A 91 5.83 -4.02 9.86
C ARG A 91 6.56 -4.93 8.88
N LEU A 92 5.90 -5.29 7.78
CA LEU A 92 6.49 -6.11 6.73
C LEU A 92 7.68 -5.41 6.09
N ARG A 93 7.54 -4.13 5.72
CA ARG A 93 8.65 -3.35 5.16
C ARG A 93 9.84 -3.32 6.11
N LYS A 94 9.60 -3.03 7.40
CA LYS A 94 10.67 -3.01 8.39
C LYS A 94 11.36 -4.37 8.51
N HIS A 95 10.59 -5.46 8.48
CA HIS A 95 11.14 -6.81 8.56
C HIS A 95 11.94 -7.18 7.30
N LEU A 96 11.51 -6.75 6.11
CA LEU A 96 12.28 -6.93 4.87
C LEU A 96 13.58 -6.12 4.89
N ASP A 97 13.55 -4.90 5.42
CA ASP A 97 14.75 -4.08 5.61
C ASP A 97 15.71 -4.79 6.61
N GLU A 98 15.20 -5.31 7.72
CA GLU A 98 15.97 -6.10 8.69
C GLU A 98 16.53 -7.40 8.09
N LEU A 99 15.78 -8.08 7.22
CA LEU A 99 16.20 -9.30 6.53
C LEU A 99 17.32 -9.04 5.50
N ASN A 100 17.34 -7.85 4.92
CA ASN A 100 18.40 -7.45 4.00
C ASN A 100 19.75 -7.25 4.73
N ASP A 101 19.70 -6.70 5.94
CA ASP A 101 20.86 -6.48 6.80
C ASP A 101 21.34 -7.77 7.49
N ASP A 102 20.42 -8.48 8.15
CA ASP A 102 20.68 -9.74 8.83
C ASP A 102 19.67 -10.81 8.40
N PRO A 103 20.12 -11.88 7.68
CA PRO A 103 19.23 -12.95 7.26
C PRO A 103 18.62 -13.74 8.45
N ASN A 104 19.20 -13.67 9.65
CA ASN A 104 18.70 -14.30 10.87
C ASN A 104 17.78 -13.39 11.71
N CYS A 105 17.10 -12.44 11.07
CA CYS A 105 16.18 -11.53 11.76
C CYS A 105 14.97 -12.27 12.37
N ARG A 106 14.38 -11.66 13.40
CA ARG A 106 13.28 -12.24 14.20
C ARG A 106 12.05 -12.53 13.33
N PRO A 107 11.37 -13.69 13.49
CA PRO A 107 10.20 -14.03 12.68
C PRO A 107 9.10 -12.96 12.77
N LEU A 108 8.57 -12.58 11.61
CA LEU A 108 7.50 -11.60 11.48
C LEU A 108 6.21 -12.11 12.14
N SER A 109 5.65 -11.35 13.08
CA SER A 109 4.36 -11.66 13.68
C SER A 109 3.41 -10.48 13.48
N PHE A 110 2.27 -10.75 12.85
CA PHE A 110 1.16 -9.83 12.76
C PHE A 110 0.24 -9.97 13.97
N ARG A 111 -0.59 -8.97 14.23
CA ARG A 111 -1.57 -9.02 15.33
C ARG A 111 -2.84 -9.75 14.87
N ASP A 112 -3.57 -10.34 15.83
CA ASP A 112 -4.78 -11.13 15.58
C ASP A 112 -5.94 -10.36 14.91
N ASP A 113 -5.92 -9.02 14.91
CA ASP A 113 -6.93 -8.16 14.27
C ASP A 113 -6.47 -7.55 12.92
N ASP A 114 -5.30 -7.95 12.40
CA ASP A 114 -4.75 -7.42 11.15
C ASP A 114 -5.26 -8.23 9.94
N TYR A 115 -5.63 -7.55 8.83
CA TYR A 115 -6.20 -8.18 7.62
C TYR A 115 -5.23 -9.06 6.81
N TRP A 116 -3.93 -9.04 7.14
CA TRP A 116 -2.86 -9.65 6.34
C TRP A 116 -2.10 -10.73 7.12
N GLN A 117 -2.75 -11.38 8.09
CA GLN A 117 -2.11 -12.46 8.86
C GLN A 117 -1.63 -13.61 7.99
N ASP A 118 -2.39 -13.93 6.94
CA ASP A 118 -2.04 -14.98 5.98
C ASP A 118 -0.77 -14.69 5.16
N LEU A 119 -0.26 -13.45 5.19
CA LEU A 119 1.05 -13.13 4.59
C LEU A 119 2.24 -13.53 5.47
N ALA A 120 2.05 -13.78 6.77
CA ALA A 120 3.17 -14.11 7.65
C ALA A 120 3.85 -15.40 7.20
N GLU A 121 3.05 -16.43 6.94
CA GLU A 121 3.54 -17.77 6.59
C GLU A 121 4.32 -17.78 5.27
N PRO A 122 3.82 -17.22 4.14
CA PRO A 122 4.61 -17.10 2.91
C PRO A 122 5.94 -16.35 3.10
N ILE A 123 5.98 -15.31 3.95
CA ILE A 123 7.20 -14.56 4.23
C ILE A 123 8.19 -15.39 5.06
N HIS A 124 7.70 -16.16 6.03
CA HIS A 124 8.55 -17.09 6.79
C HIS A 124 9.14 -18.17 5.89
N CYS A 125 8.35 -18.77 5.00
CA CYS A 125 8.85 -19.76 4.04
C CYS A 125 9.96 -19.16 3.15
N LEU A 126 9.78 -17.92 2.67
CA LEU A 126 10.80 -17.22 1.89
C LEU A 126 12.06 -16.92 2.69
N GLN A 127 11.91 -16.52 3.96
CA GLN A 127 13.05 -16.29 4.85
C GLN A 127 13.86 -17.58 5.07
N ASP A 128 13.17 -18.70 5.33
CA ASP A 128 13.82 -20.01 5.52
C ASP A 128 14.57 -20.45 4.26
N GLU A 129 13.97 -20.28 3.07
CA GLU A 129 14.62 -20.59 1.80
C GLU A 129 15.87 -19.73 1.59
N LEU A 130 15.80 -18.42 1.86
CA LEU A 130 16.96 -17.53 1.78
C LEU A 130 18.09 -17.94 2.73
N LEU A 131 17.75 -18.37 3.94
CA LEU A 131 18.73 -18.88 4.91
C LEU A 131 19.40 -20.17 4.42
N MET A 132 18.62 -21.10 3.87
CA MET A 132 19.15 -22.34 3.29
C MET A 132 20.11 -22.06 2.13
N LEU A 133 19.71 -21.20 1.18
CA LEU A 133 20.56 -20.84 0.04
C LEU A 133 21.86 -20.16 0.49
N ARG A 134 21.82 -19.25 1.46
CA ARG A 134 23.03 -18.61 2.00
C ARG A 134 23.96 -19.63 2.67
N ALA A 135 23.42 -20.59 3.42
CA ALA A 135 24.21 -21.65 4.05
C ALA A 135 24.89 -22.56 3.02
N GLU A 136 24.20 -22.90 1.94
CA GLU A 136 24.76 -23.71 0.85
C GLU A 136 25.89 -22.96 0.11
N LEU A 137 25.73 -21.66 -0.15
CA LEU A 137 26.78 -20.84 -0.77
C LEU A 137 28.05 -20.74 0.08
N VAL A 138 27.91 -20.67 1.41
CA VAL A 138 29.06 -20.72 2.33
C VAL A 138 29.76 -22.07 2.24
N ARG A 139 29.01 -23.17 2.31
CA ARG A 139 29.54 -24.53 2.18
C ARG A 139 30.30 -24.75 0.87
N LEU A 140 29.74 -24.30 -0.26
CA LEU A 140 30.39 -24.41 -1.58
C LEU A 140 31.66 -23.56 -1.66
N ARG A 141 31.66 -22.38 -1.05
CA ARG A 141 32.84 -21.51 -0.96
C ARG A 141 33.96 -22.18 -0.16
N ASP A 142 33.62 -22.81 0.95
CA ASP A 142 34.60 -23.50 1.82
C ASP A 142 35.20 -24.72 1.12
N LEU A 143 34.40 -25.50 0.38
CA LEU A 143 34.90 -26.60 -0.44
C LEU A 143 35.87 -26.12 -1.53
N LYS A 144 35.55 -25.00 -2.19
CA LYS A 144 36.41 -24.40 -3.24
C LYS A 144 37.65 -23.71 -2.65
N GLY A 145 37.54 -23.14 -1.46
CA GLY A 145 38.64 -22.52 -0.71
C GLY A 145 39.60 -23.56 -0.13
N GLY A 146 39.09 -24.67 0.40
CA GLY A 146 39.87 -25.80 0.89
C GLY A 146 40.61 -26.54 -0.22
N ALA A 147 40.06 -26.59 -1.43
CA ALA A 147 40.75 -27.11 -2.62
C ALA A 147 41.92 -26.23 -3.11
N ARG A 148 42.09 -25.01 -2.57
CA ARG A 148 43.17 -24.07 -2.92
C ARG A 148 44.35 -24.11 -1.95
N SER A 149 44.26 -24.88 -0.87
CA SER A 149 45.32 -25.04 0.13
C SER A 149 46.15 -26.30 -0.13
N GLU A 150 47.17 -26.11 -0.98
CA GLU A 150 48.46 -26.85 -1.08
C GLU A 150 48.56 -28.21 -1.81
N PRO A 151 49.69 -28.47 -2.53
CA PRO A 151 51.06 -28.14 -2.10
C PRO A 151 51.81 -27.07 -2.90
N ALA A 152 52.68 -26.35 -2.17
CA ALA A 152 53.69 -25.45 -2.67
C ALA A 152 54.85 -26.17 -3.41
N LEU A 153 55.18 -25.69 -4.62
CA LEU A 153 56.50 -25.55 -5.27
C LEU A 153 56.18 -24.98 -6.69
N ALA A 154 56.66 -23.85 -7.18
CA ALA A 154 57.99 -23.28 -7.15
C ALA A 154 57.93 -21.75 -7.41
N PRO A 155 59.00 -20.99 -7.10
CA PRO A 155 59.08 -19.57 -7.43
C PRO A 155 59.41 -19.40 -8.92
N MET A 156 58.70 -18.49 -9.61
CA MET A 156 59.27 -17.49 -10.54
C MET A 156 58.20 -16.80 -11.37
N THR A 157 58.10 -15.49 -11.17
CA THR A 157 58.11 -14.46 -12.23
C THR A 157 57.09 -14.54 -13.37
N SER A 158 56.00 -13.77 -13.25
CA SER A 158 55.65 -12.65 -14.16
C SER A 158 54.21 -12.16 -13.92
N ALA A 159 54.09 -10.86 -13.59
CA ALA A 159 52.89 -10.06 -13.85
C ALA A 159 52.65 -9.97 -15.39
N PRO A 160 51.47 -9.59 -15.94
CA PRO A 160 50.42 -8.70 -15.40
C PRO A 160 49.00 -9.33 -15.56
N ALA A 161 47.84 -8.74 -15.23
CA ALA A 161 47.41 -7.36 -15.19
C ALA A 161 46.21 -7.23 -14.24
N ALA A 162 46.10 -6.06 -13.62
CA ALA A 162 44.98 -5.65 -12.79
C ALA A 162 43.65 -5.79 -13.54
N LEU A 163 42.70 -6.53 -12.96
CA LEU A 163 41.30 -6.50 -13.38
C LEU A 163 40.66 -5.34 -12.60
N ASP A 164 40.57 -4.22 -13.30
CA ASP A 164 40.09 -2.93 -12.88
C ASP A 164 38.60 -3.00 -12.48
N LEU A 165 38.33 -2.87 -11.18
CA LEU A 165 37.00 -2.87 -10.58
C LEU A 165 36.22 -1.57 -10.84
N SER A 166 36.76 -0.61 -11.60
CA SER A 166 36.05 0.60 -12.00
C SER A 166 35.04 0.40 -13.15
N GLN A 167 35.00 -0.78 -13.78
CA GLN A 167 34.10 -1.08 -14.90
C GLN A 167 32.77 -1.74 -14.52
N LEU A 168 32.55 -2.10 -13.24
CA LEU A 168 31.33 -2.81 -12.81
C LEU A 168 30.20 -1.91 -12.27
N ASP A 169 30.36 -0.59 -12.29
CA ASP A 169 29.44 0.34 -11.60
C ASP A 169 28.74 1.39 -12.50
N MET A 170 28.35 1.03 -13.73
CA MET A 170 27.54 1.97 -14.54
C MET A 170 26.52 1.36 -15.52
N GLN A 171 25.99 0.15 -15.25
CA GLN A 171 24.91 -0.40 -16.11
C GLN A 171 23.68 -0.99 -15.39
N ARG A 172 23.54 -0.86 -14.06
CA ARG A 172 22.34 -1.34 -13.35
C ARG A 172 21.49 -0.26 -12.68
N VAL A 173 21.46 0.95 -13.25
CA VAL A 173 20.45 1.97 -12.91
C VAL A 173 19.94 2.63 -14.19
N LYS A 174 19.07 1.92 -14.93
CA LYS A 174 18.04 2.58 -15.75
C LYS A 174 16.91 1.59 -16.04
N ASN A 175 15.71 1.97 -15.60
CA ASN A 175 14.39 1.36 -15.79
C ASN A 175 13.90 0.36 -14.72
N PRO A 176 13.31 0.85 -13.62
CA PRO A 176 12.11 0.24 -13.07
C PRO A 176 10.89 0.82 -13.81
N PHE A 177 9.99 -0.03 -14.29
CA PHE A 177 8.74 0.25 -15.03
C PHE A 177 8.80 0.22 -16.58
N PRO A 178 8.16 -0.80 -17.21
CA PRO A 178 7.64 -0.64 -18.56
C PRO A 178 6.38 0.27 -18.54
N PRO A 179 6.13 1.07 -19.60
CA PRO A 179 4.89 1.82 -19.74
C PRO A 179 3.72 0.85 -19.94
N MET A 180 2.78 0.84 -19.01
CA MET A 180 1.53 0.11 -19.13
C MET A 180 0.59 0.91 -20.05
N GLY A 181 0.84 0.81 -21.36
CA GLY A 181 -0.03 1.31 -22.42
C GLY A 181 -0.69 0.14 -23.13
N ALA A 182 -1.72 -0.45 -22.52
CA ALA A 182 -2.61 -1.37 -23.21
C ALA A 182 -3.68 -0.54 -23.94
N SER A 183 -3.56 -0.49 -25.26
CA SER A 183 -4.62 -0.12 -26.18
C SER A 183 -5.82 -1.03 -25.97
N PHE A 184 -6.92 -0.46 -25.48
CA PHE A 184 -8.23 -1.10 -25.49
C PHE A 184 -8.81 -0.93 -26.89
N ASP A 185 -9.06 -2.04 -27.59
CA ASP A 185 -9.64 -2.08 -28.94
C ASP A 185 -11.15 -2.39 -28.80
N PRO A 186 -12.07 -1.45 -29.08
CA PRO A 186 -13.49 -1.63 -28.81
C PRO A 186 -14.26 -2.19 -30.03
N ALA A 187 -13.71 -3.17 -30.75
CA ALA A 187 -14.33 -3.70 -31.98
C ALA A 187 -14.44 -5.24 -32.03
N SER A 188 -14.62 -5.90 -30.88
CA SER A 188 -15.02 -7.31 -30.86
C SER A 188 -15.89 -7.63 -29.65
N VAL A 189 -17.16 -7.22 -29.70
CA VAL A 189 -18.40 -7.94 -29.31
C VAL A 189 -19.58 -7.13 -29.81
#